data_AF-A0A090MZ29-F1
#
_entry.id   AF-A0A090MZ29-F1
#
_cell.length_a   1.000
_cell.length_b   1.000
_cell.length_c   1.000
_cell.angle_alpha   90.00
_cell.angle_beta   90.00
_cell.angle_gamma   90.00
#
_symmetry.space_group_name_H-M   'P 1'
#
loop_
_entity.id
_entity.type
_entity.pdbx_description
1 polymer ?
#
loop_
_entity_poly.entity_id
_entity_poly.type
_entity_poly.pdbx_seq_one_letter_code
_entity_poly.pdbx_strand_id
1 'polypeptide(L)'
;MVNLFNKFNNIKNDEKKVVKRLTSSVKLADKKKFYQPISEKKFGTQHDNEKKSFFITNGGEKNLEKKVFIRKEELLEKRKKISPIQREVFCKGIESPLNIFLDILSSKTLQNLKLEYAAIKSYIFPEHTRNAFDHNMTLNKYKDIVCIDQTRVNLDPPGPYYYHGNFVYQLGMKHNFICCQGPMDDTIVDFWRLCIQKKVSIIICLVNIIENGKKKCSQYWPSNEGETIKFKHINVHYKSTDNCDDSFFIRNFKVWIDGIDNVTYRIRQIHWKDWPDKSVPPVTTPVMRLMRRLRDLRADETILAHCSAGIGRTGTLVAAVMLFSKISAKSDINVYDTVMDLRRQRAGAVQTEIQYIYLHKIIIDYCLIINVFSEARKSSAIKFIEKYNSYYESLLQAGSQPQNGNLLHNF
;
A
#
# COMPACT_ATOMS: atom_id res chain seq x y z
N MET A 1 -27.19 12.58 0.11
CA MET A 1 -25.87 12.45 -0.55
C MET A 1 -25.67 11.08 -1.25
N VAL A 2 -26.73 10.51 -1.86
CA VAL A 2 -26.73 9.18 -2.51
C VAL A 2 -26.52 9.26 -4.04
N ASN A 3 -26.62 10.46 -4.63
CA ASN A 3 -26.77 10.62 -6.09
C ASN A 3 -25.51 10.83 -6.93
N LEU A 4 -24.32 11.05 -6.34
CA LEU A 4 -23.13 11.34 -7.17
C LEU A 4 -22.42 10.09 -7.72
N PHE A 5 -22.47 8.95 -7.02
CA PHE A 5 -21.88 7.70 -7.51
C PHE A 5 -22.83 6.90 -8.44
N ASN A 6 -24.15 7.09 -8.34
CA ASN A 6 -25.11 6.49 -9.28
C ASN A 6 -24.98 7.02 -10.72
N LYS A 7 -24.28 8.16 -10.93
CA LYS A 7 -23.92 8.63 -12.27
C LYS A 7 -22.99 7.69 -13.04
N PHE A 8 -22.35 6.70 -12.39
CA PHE A 8 -21.59 5.64 -13.08
C PHE A 8 -22.45 4.87 -14.11
N ASN A 9 -23.77 4.80 -13.91
CA ASN A 9 -24.67 4.06 -14.79
C ASN A 9 -25.16 4.89 -15.99
N ASN A 10 -25.08 6.22 -15.96
CA ASN A 10 -25.68 7.12 -16.97
C ASN A 10 -24.67 7.85 -17.88
N ILE A 11 -23.39 7.46 -17.86
CA ILE A 11 -22.42 7.98 -18.83
C ILE A 11 -22.74 7.37 -20.20
N LYS A 12 -23.11 8.23 -21.17
CA LYS A 12 -23.38 7.84 -22.56
C LYS A 12 -22.18 7.06 -23.13
N ASN A 13 -22.45 6.05 -23.96
CA ASN A 13 -21.43 5.15 -24.50
C ASN A 13 -20.26 5.85 -25.22
N ASP A 14 -20.46 7.08 -25.70
CA ASP A 14 -19.42 7.84 -26.39
C ASP A 14 -18.40 8.50 -25.44
N GLU A 15 -18.79 8.89 -24.23
CA GLU A 15 -17.86 9.42 -23.20
C GLU A 15 -16.98 8.29 -22.62
N LYS A 16 -17.53 7.08 -22.48
CA LYS A 16 -16.75 5.88 -22.13
C LYS A 16 -15.71 5.53 -23.20
N LYS A 17 -16.00 5.78 -24.48
CA LYS A 17 -15.05 5.56 -25.59
C LYS A 17 -13.91 6.58 -25.58
N VAL A 18 -14.16 7.84 -25.24
CA VAL A 18 -13.12 8.88 -25.14
C VAL A 18 -12.17 8.58 -23.98
N VAL A 19 -12.69 8.20 -22.81
CA VAL A 19 -11.87 7.81 -21.65
C VAL A 19 -11.06 6.53 -21.93
N LYS A 20 -11.64 5.51 -22.58
CA LYS A 20 -10.88 4.35 -23.03
C LYS A 20 -9.77 4.74 -24.02
N ARG A 21 -10.08 5.55 -25.06
CA ARG A 21 -9.07 6.00 -26.05
C ARG A 21 -7.91 6.77 -25.44
N LEU A 22 -8.17 7.62 -24.44
CA LEU A 22 -7.13 8.40 -23.75
C LEU A 22 -6.30 7.58 -22.76
N THR A 23 -6.78 6.40 -22.35
CA THR A 23 -6.13 5.55 -21.34
C THR A 23 -5.59 4.23 -21.87
N SER A 24 -5.88 3.84 -23.12
CA SER A 24 -5.58 2.50 -23.66
C SER A 24 -4.63 2.47 -24.85
N SER A 25 -3.72 3.42 -25.03
CA SER A 25 -2.80 3.45 -26.18
C SER A 25 -1.59 2.49 -26.08
N VAL A 26 -1.56 1.56 -25.12
CA VAL A 26 -0.46 0.58 -24.99
C VAL A 26 -0.92 -0.78 -25.51
N LYS A 27 -0.34 -1.23 -26.63
CA LYS A 27 -0.57 -2.56 -27.21
C LYS A 27 0.02 -3.64 -26.27
N LEU A 28 -0.83 -4.52 -25.73
CA LEU A 28 -0.39 -5.74 -25.05
C LEU A 28 -0.01 -6.80 -26.09
N ALA A 29 1.18 -7.37 -25.97
CA ALA A 29 1.62 -8.55 -26.72
C ALA A 29 1.51 -9.80 -25.85
N ASP A 30 0.85 -10.83 -26.38
CA ASP A 30 0.57 -12.12 -25.77
C ASP A 30 1.83 -12.94 -25.45
N LYS A 31 1.90 -13.55 -24.25
CA LYS A 31 2.74 -14.72 -23.98
C LYS A 31 1.99 -15.77 -23.15
N LYS A 32 1.43 -16.75 -23.85
CA LYS A 32 1.04 -18.08 -23.34
C LYS A 32 2.26 -19.01 -23.32
N LYS A 33 2.21 -19.99 -22.40
CA LYS A 33 3.02 -21.22 -22.25
C LYS A 33 4.38 -21.04 -21.57
N PHE A 34 4.52 -21.62 -20.36
CA PHE A 34 5.12 -22.94 -20.13
C PHE A 34 5.06 -23.25 -18.62
N TYR A 35 4.25 -24.25 -18.25
CA TYR A 35 4.28 -24.91 -16.94
C TYR A 35 4.28 -26.42 -17.23
N GLN A 36 5.32 -27.12 -16.78
CA GLN A 36 5.23 -28.53 -16.42
C GLN A 36 6.10 -28.78 -15.16
N PRO A 37 5.67 -29.65 -14.24
CA PRO A 37 6.27 -29.81 -12.92
C PRO A 37 7.31 -30.95 -12.90
N ILE A 38 8.33 -30.81 -12.05
CA ILE A 38 9.25 -31.91 -11.72
C ILE A 38 9.08 -32.27 -10.24
N SER A 39 8.92 -33.57 -10.04
CA SER A 39 8.61 -34.32 -8.83
C SER A 39 9.80 -34.51 -7.88
N GLU A 40 9.45 -34.56 -6.59
CA GLU A 40 9.94 -35.42 -5.50
C GLU A 40 11.45 -35.69 -5.30
N LYS A 41 11.90 -35.45 -4.06
CA LYS A 41 12.68 -36.45 -3.29
C LYS A 41 12.55 -36.25 -1.77
N LYS A 42 12.22 -37.35 -1.10
CA LYS A 42 12.10 -37.55 0.35
C LYS A 42 13.46 -37.85 0.99
N PHE A 43 13.69 -37.38 2.21
CA PHE A 43 14.49 -37.96 3.32
C PHE A 43 13.88 -37.34 4.61
N GLY A 44 13.48 -38.03 5.68
CA GLY A 44 14.12 -39.13 6.40
C GLY A 44 14.77 -38.59 7.71
N THR A 45 13.96 -38.15 8.69
CA THR A 45 13.89 -38.61 10.11
C THR A 45 15.17 -38.64 10.95
N GLN A 46 15.21 -37.90 12.08
CA GLN A 46 15.16 -38.41 13.48
C GLN A 46 15.68 -37.38 14.52
N HIS A 47 14.96 -37.31 15.67
CA HIS A 47 15.37 -37.10 17.09
C HIS A 47 16.32 -35.93 17.48
N ASP A 48 16.27 -35.26 18.65
CA ASP A 48 15.70 -35.56 19.97
C ASP A 48 15.52 -34.27 20.84
N ASN A 49 14.87 -34.49 21.99
CA ASN A 49 14.47 -33.65 23.13
C ASN A 49 15.38 -32.49 23.62
N GLU A 50 14.78 -31.43 24.17
CA GLU A 50 14.71 -31.19 25.64
C GLU A 50 13.96 -29.91 26.06
N LYS A 51 13.28 -30.01 27.20
CA LYS A 51 12.49 -28.99 27.90
C LYS A 51 13.39 -28.07 28.75
N LYS A 52 12.97 -26.82 28.95
CA LYS A 52 13.00 -26.17 30.29
C LYS A 52 12.13 -24.91 30.36
N SER A 53 11.28 -24.92 31.37
CA SER A 53 10.37 -23.89 31.86
C SER A 53 11.08 -22.83 32.70
N PHE A 54 10.63 -21.57 32.66
CA PHE A 54 10.69 -20.67 33.82
C PHE A 54 9.60 -19.59 33.74
N PHE A 55 8.80 -19.50 34.81
CA PHE A 55 7.90 -18.38 35.13
C PHE A 55 8.73 -17.24 35.77
N ILE A 56 8.30 -15.97 35.60
CA ILE A 56 8.18 -14.92 36.64
C ILE A 56 7.42 -13.71 36.07
N THR A 57 6.84 -12.96 37.02
CA THR A 57 5.67 -12.08 37.10
C THR A 57 5.66 -10.71 36.40
N ASN A 58 4.42 -10.25 36.17
CA ASN A 58 3.96 -8.91 35.76
C ASN A 58 4.25 -7.78 36.76
N GLY A 59 4.39 -6.55 36.25
CA GLY A 59 4.11 -5.32 37.01
C GLY A 59 4.50 -4.02 36.31
N GLY A 60 3.57 -3.37 35.58
CA GLY A 60 3.72 -1.94 35.25
C GLY A 60 3.13 -1.43 33.94
N GLU A 61 1.81 -1.45 33.73
CA GLU A 61 1.19 -0.83 32.53
C GLU A 61 0.00 0.13 32.77
N LYS A 62 -0.44 0.35 34.02
CA LYS A 62 -1.68 1.12 34.27
C LYS A 62 -1.59 2.66 34.24
N ASN A 63 -0.40 3.25 34.03
CA ASN A 63 -0.22 4.72 34.12
C ASN A 63 -0.11 5.47 32.79
N LEU A 64 -0.01 4.79 31.64
CA LEU A 64 0.11 5.47 30.34
C LEU A 64 -1.23 5.77 29.66
N GLU A 65 -2.23 4.89 29.83
CA GLU A 65 -3.55 5.03 29.18
C GLU A 65 -4.38 6.20 29.72
N LYS A 66 -4.24 6.54 31.02
CA LYS A 66 -4.99 7.66 31.62
C LYS A 66 -4.57 9.04 31.10
N LYS A 67 -3.32 9.21 30.66
CA LYS A 67 -2.83 10.51 30.14
C LYS A 67 -3.31 10.82 28.71
N VAL A 68 -3.64 9.79 27.92
CA VAL A 68 -4.12 9.97 26.53
C VAL A 68 -5.60 10.31 26.49
N PHE A 69 -6.39 9.83 27.45
CA PHE A 69 -7.84 10.02 27.48
C PHE A 69 -8.26 11.46 27.85
N ILE A 70 -7.60 12.07 28.84
CA ILE A 70 -7.93 13.42 29.34
C ILE A 70 -7.76 14.51 28.26
N ARG A 71 -6.73 14.40 27.41
CA ARG A 71 -6.51 15.35 26.30
C ARG A 71 -7.61 15.31 25.22
N LYS A 72 -8.32 14.19 25.09
CA LYS A 72 -9.36 14.00 24.06
C LYS A 72 -10.66 14.72 24.45
N GLU A 73 -11.00 14.73 25.74
CA GLU A 73 -12.22 15.38 26.25
C GLU A 73 -12.10 16.91 26.24
N GLU A 74 -10.94 17.48 26.61
CA GLU A 74 -10.71 18.93 26.56
C GLU A 74 -10.78 19.52 25.13
N LEU A 75 -10.43 18.73 24.11
CA LEU A 75 -10.54 19.12 22.69
C LEU A 75 -11.97 19.00 22.15
N LEU A 76 -12.79 18.12 22.74
CA LEU A 76 -14.19 17.92 22.39
C LEU A 76 -15.10 19.00 23.00
N GLU A 77 -14.78 19.50 24.19
CA GLU A 77 -15.53 20.60 24.82
C GLU A 77 -15.32 21.94 24.13
N LYS A 78 -14.11 22.22 23.61
CA LYS A 78 -13.85 23.44 22.81
C LYS A 78 -14.65 23.52 21.50
N ARG A 79 -15.22 22.41 21.01
CA ARG A 79 -16.01 22.37 19.76
C ARG A 79 -17.53 22.61 19.95
N LYS A 80 -18.04 22.69 21.19
CA LYS A 80 -19.48 22.84 21.45
C LYS A 80 -20.01 24.29 21.45
N LYS A 81 -19.18 25.30 21.17
CA LYS A 81 -19.59 26.73 21.15
C LYS A 81 -19.45 27.40 19.78
N ILE A 82 -20.14 26.88 18.76
CA ILE A 82 -20.37 27.63 17.50
C ILE A 82 -21.85 27.47 17.14
N SER A 83 -22.56 28.60 17.01
CA SER A 83 -24.01 28.62 16.83
C SER A 83 -24.44 28.18 15.41
N PRO A 84 -25.66 27.64 15.24
CA PRO A 84 -26.12 27.08 13.96
C PRO A 84 -26.17 28.10 12.80
N ILE A 85 -26.26 29.39 13.10
CA ILE A 85 -26.39 30.48 12.12
C ILE A 85 -25.06 30.80 11.41
N GLN A 86 -23.92 30.42 12.01
CA GLN A 86 -22.60 30.60 11.37
C GLN A 86 -22.23 29.48 10.36
N ARG A 87 -23.04 28.41 10.26
CA ARG A 87 -22.81 27.33 9.28
C ARG A 87 -23.32 27.65 7.88
N GLU A 88 -24.31 28.52 7.73
CA GLU A 88 -24.92 28.83 6.42
C GLU A 88 -24.25 29.99 5.68
N VAL A 89 -23.38 30.77 6.33
CA VAL A 89 -22.70 31.92 5.70
C VAL A 89 -21.28 31.57 5.18
N PHE A 90 -20.74 30.39 5.49
CA PHE A 90 -19.35 30.01 5.13
C PHE A 90 -19.18 29.31 3.76
N CYS A 91 -20.23 29.24 2.93
CA CYS A 91 -20.20 28.48 1.67
C CYS A 91 -20.12 29.31 0.38
N LYS A 92 -19.83 30.61 0.44
CA LYS A 92 -19.53 31.43 -0.74
C LYS A 92 -18.12 32.03 -0.64
N GLY A 93 -17.11 31.29 -1.10
CA GLY A 93 -15.77 31.87 -1.29
C GLY A 93 -14.56 30.93 -1.22
N ILE A 94 -14.68 29.72 -0.66
CA ILE A 94 -13.53 28.80 -0.58
C ILE A 94 -13.53 27.91 -1.82
N GLU A 95 -12.56 28.13 -2.70
CA GLU A 95 -12.33 27.30 -3.87
C GLU A 95 -12.08 25.83 -3.47
N SER A 96 -12.63 24.89 -4.24
CA SER A 96 -12.47 23.44 -3.98
C SER A 96 -10.99 23.07 -3.87
N PRO A 97 -10.56 22.27 -2.86
CA PRO A 97 -9.17 21.82 -2.77
C PRO A 97 -8.64 21.13 -4.03
N LEU A 98 -9.53 20.47 -4.80
CA LEU A 98 -9.18 19.87 -6.09
C LEU A 98 -8.85 20.92 -7.17
N ASN A 99 -9.51 22.08 -7.14
CA ASN A 99 -9.22 23.19 -8.05
C ASN A 99 -7.88 23.81 -7.69
N ILE A 100 -7.64 24.06 -6.39
CA ILE A 100 -6.36 24.58 -5.89
C ILE A 100 -5.21 23.66 -6.29
N PHE A 101 -5.36 22.34 -6.08
CA PHE A 101 -4.38 21.34 -6.51
C PHE A 101 -4.07 21.43 -8.00
N LEU A 102 -5.10 21.56 -8.85
CA LEU A 102 -4.89 21.68 -10.29
C LEU A 102 -4.18 22.97 -10.68
N ASP A 103 -4.54 24.09 -10.07
CA ASP A 103 -3.93 25.38 -10.38
C ASP A 103 -2.45 25.37 -10.02
N ILE A 104 -2.10 24.82 -8.86
CA ILE A 104 -0.71 24.58 -8.43
C ILE A 104 -0.01 23.62 -9.40
N LEU A 105 -0.66 22.54 -9.83
CA LEU A 105 -0.06 21.60 -10.76
C LEU A 105 0.16 22.20 -12.15
N SER A 106 -0.73 23.10 -12.59
CA SER A 106 -0.63 23.76 -13.89
C SER A 106 0.60 24.68 -14.01
N SER A 107 1.12 25.19 -12.90
CA SER A 107 2.34 25.98 -12.85
C SER A 107 3.62 25.13 -12.75
N LYS A 108 3.50 23.80 -12.59
CA LYS A 108 4.63 22.87 -12.46
C LYS A 108 4.90 22.11 -13.76
N THR A 109 6.17 22.01 -14.11
CA THR A 109 6.64 21.09 -15.15
C THR A 109 6.94 19.71 -14.55
N LEU A 110 7.08 18.68 -15.40
CA LEU A 110 7.58 17.37 -14.95
C LEU A 110 8.96 17.49 -14.30
N GLN A 111 9.81 18.41 -14.77
CA GLN A 111 11.12 18.64 -14.17
C GLN A 111 10.99 19.18 -12.74
N ASN A 112 10.02 20.06 -12.47
CA ASN A 112 9.76 20.53 -11.10
C ASN A 112 9.34 19.36 -10.20
N LEU A 113 8.47 18.46 -10.67
CA LEU A 113 8.07 17.28 -9.90
C LEU A 113 9.22 16.30 -9.65
N LYS A 114 10.16 16.17 -10.59
CA LYS A 114 11.38 15.37 -10.40
C LYS A 114 12.30 15.97 -9.34
N LEU A 115 12.46 17.29 -9.33
CA LEU A 115 13.24 18.00 -8.32
C LEU A 115 12.59 17.90 -6.94
N GLU A 116 11.27 18.03 -6.84
CA GLU A 116 10.53 17.75 -5.60
C GLU A 116 10.82 16.34 -5.09
N TYR A 117 10.69 15.33 -5.95
CA TYR A 117 10.98 13.96 -5.55
C TYR A 117 12.44 13.76 -5.11
N ALA A 118 13.39 14.40 -5.80
CA ALA A 118 14.79 14.38 -5.41
C ALA A 118 15.00 14.95 -4.00
N ALA A 119 14.35 16.08 -3.67
CA ALA A 119 14.39 16.68 -2.34
C ALA A 119 13.80 15.75 -1.26
N ILE A 120 12.65 15.11 -1.53
CA ILE A 120 12.07 14.11 -0.62
C ILE A 120 13.06 12.94 -0.43
N LYS A 121 13.72 12.48 -1.50
CA LYS A 121 14.67 11.35 -1.49
C LYS A 121 15.95 11.65 -0.71
N SER A 122 16.44 12.88 -0.75
CA SER A 122 17.62 13.30 0.01
C SER A 122 17.32 13.65 1.46
N TYR A 123 16.04 13.83 1.83
CA TYR A 123 15.70 14.25 3.18
C TYR A 123 15.91 13.13 4.20
N ILE A 124 16.61 13.48 5.28
CA ILE A 124 16.85 12.61 6.44
C ILE A 124 16.05 13.15 7.60
N PHE A 125 15.22 12.31 8.21
CA PHE A 125 14.45 12.65 9.40
C PHE A 125 15.34 12.48 10.64
N PRO A 126 15.78 13.57 11.31
CA PRO A 126 16.70 13.48 12.45
C PRO A 126 16.12 12.73 13.65
N GLU A 127 14.79 12.65 13.76
CA GLU A 127 14.08 11.95 14.82
C GLU A 127 14.03 10.42 14.64
N HIS A 128 14.42 9.89 13.47
CA HIS A 128 14.35 8.45 13.19
C HIS A 128 15.52 7.69 13.80
N THR A 129 15.21 6.62 14.52
CA THR A 129 16.20 5.63 14.96
C THR A 129 15.93 4.27 14.30
N ARG A 130 16.96 3.42 14.28
CA ARG A 130 16.96 2.10 13.60
C ARG A 130 17.56 0.98 14.45
N ASN A 131 17.54 1.13 15.77
CA ASN A 131 18.14 0.18 16.71
C ASN A 131 17.54 -1.22 16.54
N ALA A 132 16.21 -1.35 16.46
CA ALA A 132 15.58 -2.66 16.31
C ALA A 132 15.90 -3.27 14.93
N PHE A 133 16.01 -2.45 13.89
CA PHE A 133 16.43 -2.90 12.56
C PHE A 133 17.85 -3.48 12.60
N ASP A 134 18.81 -2.78 13.21
CA ASP A 134 20.22 -3.19 13.26
C ASP A 134 20.46 -4.45 14.11
N HIS A 135 19.66 -4.68 15.16
CA HIS A 135 19.75 -5.90 15.98
C HIS A 135 19.09 -7.12 15.32
N ASN A 136 18.26 -6.94 14.29
CA ASN A 136 17.45 -8.00 13.68
C ASN A 136 17.76 -8.18 12.18
N MET A 137 19.02 -7.98 11.76
CA MET A 137 19.44 -7.97 10.35
C MET A 137 19.08 -9.24 9.57
N THR A 138 19.01 -10.40 10.22
CA THR A 138 18.60 -11.67 9.59
C THR A 138 17.11 -11.72 9.26
N LEU A 139 16.28 -10.92 9.94
CA LEU A 139 14.84 -10.80 9.70
C LEU A 139 14.51 -9.74 8.63
N ASN A 140 15.53 -9.02 8.14
CA ASN A 140 15.38 -7.95 7.16
C ASN A 140 15.68 -8.47 5.75
N LYS A 141 14.71 -8.34 4.84
CA LYS A 141 14.89 -8.77 3.45
C LYS A 141 15.96 -7.97 2.71
N TYR A 142 16.11 -6.70 3.07
CA TYR A 142 17.06 -5.77 2.46
C TYR A 142 17.82 -5.02 3.54
N LYS A 143 19.15 -4.98 3.42
CA LYS A 143 20.05 -4.37 4.41
C LYS A 143 20.01 -2.84 4.37
N ASP A 144 19.60 -2.28 3.24
CA ASP A 144 19.53 -0.84 2.96
C ASP A 144 18.14 -0.23 3.19
N ILE A 145 17.12 -1.06 3.45
CA ILE A 145 15.76 -0.58 3.70
C ILE A 145 15.49 -0.55 5.19
N VAL A 146 15.64 0.62 5.80
CA VAL A 146 15.49 0.82 7.25
C VAL A 146 14.04 0.59 7.71
N CYS A 147 13.88 -0.03 8.88
CA CYS A 147 12.62 -0.04 9.63
C CYS A 147 12.73 0.97 10.78
N ILE A 148 11.87 1.99 10.77
CA ILE A 148 11.89 3.09 11.75
C ILE A 148 11.41 2.59 13.12
N ASP A 149 12.18 2.80 14.18
CA ASP A 149 11.82 2.31 15.52
C ASP A 149 10.52 2.94 16.06
N GLN A 150 10.32 4.24 15.80
CA GLN A 150 9.22 5.04 16.36
C GLN A 150 7.84 4.54 15.92
N THR A 151 7.77 3.93 14.74
CA THR A 151 6.51 3.49 14.12
C THR A 151 6.51 2.00 13.80
N ARG A 152 7.56 1.26 14.16
CA ARG A 152 7.64 -0.18 13.82
C ARG A 152 6.50 -0.96 14.47
N VAL A 153 6.15 -2.08 13.85
CA VAL A 153 5.26 -3.04 14.48
C VAL A 153 6.06 -3.92 15.46
N ASN A 154 5.50 -4.12 16.64
CA ASN A 154 6.06 -5.01 17.66
C ASN A 154 5.22 -6.29 17.72
N LEU A 155 5.88 -7.42 17.81
CA LEU A 155 5.23 -8.71 18.02
C LEU A 155 5.39 -9.15 19.46
N ASP A 156 4.36 -9.81 19.99
CA ASP A 156 4.37 -10.41 21.31
C ASP A 156 4.85 -11.87 21.21
N PRO A 157 5.46 -12.45 22.26
CA PRO A 157 5.90 -13.86 22.27
C PRO A 157 4.81 -14.85 21.85
N PRO A 158 5.16 -16.05 21.35
CA PRO A 158 6.51 -16.62 21.24
C PRO A 158 7.22 -16.22 19.93
N GLY A 159 8.53 -15.95 19.99
CA GLY A 159 9.37 -15.58 18.85
C GLY A 159 9.94 -14.16 18.96
N PRO A 160 10.56 -13.63 17.89
CA PRO A 160 11.14 -12.29 17.91
C PRO A 160 10.08 -11.22 18.21
N TYR A 161 10.48 -10.17 18.93
CA TYR A 161 9.70 -8.94 19.16
C TYR A 161 9.67 -8.00 17.94
N TYR A 162 10.21 -8.46 16.82
CA TYR A 162 10.49 -7.68 15.62
C TYR A 162 9.88 -8.34 14.39
N TYR A 163 9.26 -7.51 13.55
CA TYR A 163 9.01 -7.79 12.15
C TYR A 163 9.27 -6.51 11.35
N HIS A 164 9.80 -6.63 10.13
CA HIS A 164 10.10 -5.45 9.31
C HIS A 164 8.82 -4.84 8.72
N GLY A 165 8.19 -3.98 9.50
CA GLY A 165 7.01 -3.23 9.11
C GLY A 165 6.74 -2.06 10.03
N ASN A 166 6.03 -1.06 9.53
CA ASN A 166 5.66 0.15 10.27
C ASN A 166 4.15 0.38 10.20
N PHE A 167 3.58 0.90 11.28
CA PHE A 167 2.25 1.48 11.27
C PHE A 167 2.28 2.80 10.48
N VAL A 168 1.22 3.02 9.71
CA VAL A 168 0.96 4.25 8.98
C VAL A 168 -0.45 4.73 9.29
N TYR A 169 -0.55 5.98 9.72
CA TYR A 169 -1.77 6.67 10.07
C TYR A 169 -1.78 8.09 9.49
N GLN A 170 -2.98 8.58 9.18
CA GLN A 170 -3.23 9.98 8.90
C GLN A 170 -4.61 10.34 9.46
N LEU A 171 -4.74 11.53 10.05
CA LEU A 171 -6.03 12.03 10.49
C LEU A 171 -7.01 12.06 9.30
N GLY A 172 -8.20 11.47 9.50
CA GLY A 172 -9.23 11.35 8.47
C GLY A 172 -9.12 10.10 7.59
N MET A 173 -8.04 9.30 7.70
CA MET A 173 -8.04 7.95 7.15
C MET A 173 -8.99 7.06 7.95
N LYS A 174 -9.84 6.32 7.23
CA LYS A 174 -10.83 5.41 7.84
C LYS A 174 -10.16 4.17 8.47
N HIS A 175 -9.04 3.73 7.92
CA HIS A 175 -8.31 2.53 8.34
C HIS A 175 -6.84 2.84 8.56
N ASN A 176 -6.26 2.26 9.61
CA ASN A 176 -4.82 2.24 9.82
C ASN A 176 -4.17 1.21 8.89
N PHE A 177 -2.95 1.51 8.46
CA PHE A 177 -2.17 0.60 7.62
C PHE A 177 -0.98 0.04 8.38
N ILE A 178 -0.66 -1.21 8.09
CA ILE A 178 0.66 -1.80 8.35
C ILE A 178 1.37 -1.93 7.01
N CYS A 179 2.49 -1.22 6.84
CA CYS A 179 3.34 -1.34 5.66
C CYS A 179 4.55 -2.20 6.00
N CYS A 180 4.71 -3.36 5.38
CA CYS A 180 5.79 -4.28 5.71
C CYS A 180 6.46 -4.90 4.48
N GLN A 181 7.62 -5.53 4.70
CA GLN A 181 8.32 -6.28 3.64
C GLN A 181 7.51 -7.50 3.20
N GLY A 182 7.78 -7.99 1.98
CA GLY A 182 7.27 -9.28 1.55
C GLY A 182 7.91 -10.41 2.35
N PRO A 183 7.14 -11.38 2.84
CA PRO A 183 7.69 -12.51 3.61
C PRO A 183 8.87 -13.19 2.93
N MET A 184 9.80 -13.66 3.77
CA MET A 184 10.90 -14.57 3.43
C MET A 184 10.57 -15.93 4.02
N ASP A 185 11.24 -16.99 3.57
CA ASP A 185 10.95 -18.36 4.04
C ASP A 185 11.02 -18.45 5.56
N ASP A 186 12.05 -17.84 6.16
CA ASP A 186 12.27 -17.84 7.62
C ASP A 186 11.32 -16.93 8.41
N THR A 187 10.58 -16.04 7.74
CA THR A 187 9.72 -15.03 8.38
C THR A 187 8.23 -15.22 8.09
N ILE A 188 7.83 -16.30 7.41
CA ILE A 188 6.39 -16.59 7.15
C ILE A 188 5.60 -16.74 8.45
N VAL A 189 6.16 -17.43 9.44
CA VAL A 189 5.48 -17.61 10.73
C VAL A 189 5.29 -16.28 11.44
N ASP A 190 6.30 -15.41 11.42
CA ASP A 190 6.22 -14.08 12.03
C ASP A 190 5.27 -13.15 11.27
N PHE A 191 5.17 -13.29 9.95
CA PHE A 191 4.17 -12.59 9.14
C PHE A 191 2.74 -12.98 9.54
N TRP A 192 2.48 -14.26 9.78
CA TRP A 192 1.16 -14.69 10.24
C TRP A 192 0.90 -14.31 11.71
N ARG A 193 1.92 -14.36 12.58
CA ARG A 193 1.84 -13.79 13.94
C ARG A 193 1.46 -12.32 13.91
N LEU A 194 2.08 -11.52 13.02
CA LEU A 194 1.73 -10.13 12.78
C LEU A 194 0.26 -9.99 12.40
N CYS A 195 -0.21 -10.76 11.41
CA CYS A 195 -1.59 -10.70 10.95
C CYS A 195 -2.58 -11.02 12.07
N ILE A 196 -2.30 -12.06 12.87
CA ILE A 196 -3.14 -12.51 13.97
C ILE A 196 -3.15 -11.50 15.12
N GLN A 197 -1.98 -11.13 15.64
CA GLN A 197 -1.85 -10.26 16.82
C GLN A 197 -2.39 -8.85 16.55
N LYS A 198 -2.23 -8.34 15.32
CA LYS A 198 -2.73 -7.02 14.93
C LYS A 198 -4.11 -7.05 14.27
N LYS A 199 -4.80 -8.21 14.35
CA LYS A 199 -6.17 -8.41 13.86
C LYS A 199 -6.35 -7.92 12.41
N VAL A 200 -5.37 -8.23 11.55
CA VAL A 200 -5.41 -7.90 10.12
C VAL A 200 -6.56 -8.68 9.48
N SER A 201 -7.51 -7.96 8.87
CA SER A 201 -8.58 -8.59 8.11
C SER A 201 -8.31 -8.55 6.60
N ILE A 202 -7.52 -7.57 6.12
CA ILE A 202 -7.18 -7.41 4.71
C ILE A 202 -5.66 -7.39 4.53
N ILE A 203 -5.15 -8.25 3.63
CA ILE A 203 -3.77 -8.21 3.14
C ILE A 203 -3.77 -7.73 1.70
N ILE A 204 -3.08 -6.62 1.40
CA ILE A 204 -2.84 -6.15 0.04
C ILE A 204 -1.45 -6.60 -0.39
N CYS A 205 -1.40 -7.61 -1.26
CA CYS A 205 -0.17 -8.12 -1.84
C CYS A 205 0.06 -7.46 -3.21
N LEU A 206 1.11 -6.65 -3.31
CA LEU A 206 1.43 -5.88 -4.52
C LEU A 206 2.59 -6.49 -5.29
N VAL A 207 2.90 -7.79 -5.13
CA VAL A 207 4.10 -8.41 -5.71
C VAL A 207 3.87 -9.87 -6.04
N ASN A 208 4.40 -10.31 -7.19
CA ASN A 208 4.46 -11.74 -7.51
C ASN A 208 5.63 -12.40 -6.77
N ILE A 209 5.57 -13.72 -6.57
CA ILE A 209 6.62 -14.49 -5.86
C ILE A 209 7.97 -14.31 -6.57
N ILE A 210 7.97 -14.40 -7.89
CA ILE A 210 9.14 -14.23 -8.77
C ILE A 210 8.82 -13.15 -9.80
N GLU A 211 9.72 -12.18 -9.95
CA GLU A 211 9.65 -11.14 -10.97
C GLU A 211 11.04 -10.95 -11.57
N ASN A 212 11.14 -10.90 -12.91
CA ASN A 212 12.42 -10.78 -13.63
C ASN A 212 13.48 -11.79 -13.14
N GLY A 213 13.06 -13.04 -12.92
CA GLY A 213 13.93 -14.14 -12.45
C GLY A 213 14.38 -14.05 -10.98
N LYS A 214 13.92 -13.05 -10.21
CA LYS A 214 14.32 -12.87 -8.81
C LYS A 214 13.16 -13.15 -7.87
N LYS A 215 13.41 -13.91 -6.79
CA LYS A 215 12.45 -14.14 -5.71
C LYS A 215 12.19 -12.83 -4.94
N LYS A 216 10.98 -12.29 -5.07
CA LYS A 216 10.54 -11.04 -4.42
C LYS A 216 9.71 -11.27 -3.16
N CYS A 217 9.06 -12.42 -3.05
CA CYS A 217 8.23 -12.78 -1.90
C CYS A 217 8.20 -14.30 -1.77
N SER A 218 8.16 -14.82 -0.55
CA SER A 218 7.83 -16.22 -0.31
C SER A 218 6.31 -16.39 -0.32
N GLN A 219 5.85 -17.55 -0.80
CA GLN A 219 4.43 -17.87 -0.80
C GLN A 219 4.01 -18.24 0.63
N TYR A 220 3.21 -17.38 1.25
CA TYR A 220 2.71 -17.56 2.61
C TYR A 220 1.27 -18.10 2.66
N TRP A 221 0.71 -18.57 1.54
CA TRP A 221 -0.68 -19.01 1.41
C TRP A 221 -0.81 -20.29 0.55
N PRO A 222 -1.90 -21.07 0.67
CA PRO A 222 -2.17 -22.23 -0.20
C PRO A 222 -2.40 -21.85 -1.65
N SER A 223 -1.97 -22.69 -2.59
CA SER A 223 -2.08 -22.40 -4.02
C SER A 223 -3.50 -22.57 -4.53
N ASN A 224 -4.21 -23.60 -4.07
CA ASN A 224 -5.53 -23.96 -4.58
C ASN A 224 -6.63 -23.78 -3.54
N GLU A 225 -7.83 -23.47 -4.03
CA GLU A 225 -9.04 -23.38 -3.20
C GLU A 225 -9.35 -24.75 -2.57
N GLY A 226 -9.73 -24.76 -1.30
CA GLY A 226 -9.92 -25.96 -0.49
C GLY A 226 -8.65 -26.45 0.22
N GLU A 227 -7.47 -26.01 -0.18
CA GLU A 227 -6.21 -26.44 0.45
C GLU A 227 -5.95 -25.74 1.79
N THR A 228 -5.25 -26.46 2.66
CA THR A 228 -4.68 -25.92 3.90
C THR A 228 -3.19 -26.12 3.90
N ILE A 229 -2.42 -25.06 4.14
CA ILE A 229 -0.98 -25.15 4.42
C ILE A 229 -0.76 -24.84 5.89
N LYS A 230 0.13 -25.63 6.51
CA LYS A 230 0.55 -25.49 7.90
C LYS A 230 1.95 -24.88 7.99
N PHE A 231 2.06 -23.74 8.67
CA PHE A 231 3.30 -23.06 8.97
C PHE A 231 3.60 -23.18 10.47
N LYS A 232 4.41 -24.17 10.86
CA LYS A 232 4.60 -24.57 12.26
C LYS A 232 3.25 -24.90 12.93
N HIS A 233 2.75 -24.04 13.82
CA HIS A 233 1.49 -24.20 14.54
C HIS A 233 0.33 -23.38 13.93
N ILE A 234 0.58 -22.63 12.85
CA ILE A 234 -0.43 -21.77 12.20
C ILE A 234 -0.94 -22.49 10.94
N ASN A 235 -2.24 -22.66 10.85
CA ASN A 235 -2.90 -23.25 9.69
C ASN A 235 -3.59 -22.16 8.87
N VAL A 236 -3.37 -22.16 7.55
CA VAL A 236 -3.97 -21.22 6.61
C VAL A 236 -4.76 -22.02 5.58
N HIS A 237 -6.07 -21.90 5.62
CA HIS A 237 -6.98 -22.56 4.69
C HIS A 237 -7.51 -21.58 3.65
N TYR A 238 -7.37 -21.92 2.37
CA TYR A 238 -7.90 -21.16 1.26
C TYR A 238 -9.36 -21.54 1.00
N LYS A 239 -10.26 -20.72 1.53
CA LYS A 239 -11.69 -21.03 1.53
C LYS A 239 -12.36 -20.79 0.17
N SER A 240 -12.11 -19.62 -0.44
CA SER A 240 -12.84 -19.19 -1.64
C SER A 240 -12.16 -18.03 -2.35
N THR A 241 -12.48 -17.84 -3.63
CA THR A 241 -11.99 -16.76 -4.48
C THR A 241 -13.11 -15.80 -4.91
N ASP A 242 -12.92 -14.49 -4.75
CA ASP A 242 -13.88 -13.48 -5.23
C ASP A 242 -13.48 -12.99 -6.64
N ASN A 243 -14.12 -13.50 -7.69
CA ASN A 243 -13.81 -13.18 -9.10
C ASN A 243 -14.46 -11.86 -9.59
N CYS A 244 -14.49 -10.84 -8.76
CA CYS A 244 -15.18 -9.58 -9.03
C CYS A 244 -14.28 -8.48 -9.64
N ASP A 245 -13.01 -8.79 -9.95
CA ASP A 245 -12.06 -7.85 -10.53
C ASP A 245 -10.93 -8.54 -11.30
N ASP A 246 -10.76 -8.20 -12.57
CA ASP A 246 -9.72 -8.81 -13.40
C ASP A 246 -8.29 -8.42 -13.00
N SER A 247 -8.09 -7.29 -12.31
CA SER A 247 -6.77 -6.82 -11.87
C SER A 247 -6.27 -7.48 -10.59
N PHE A 248 -7.14 -8.17 -9.85
CA PHE A 248 -6.82 -8.73 -8.54
C PHE A 248 -7.14 -10.23 -8.46
N PHE A 249 -6.29 -10.98 -7.75
CA PHE A 249 -6.69 -12.26 -7.16
C PHE A 249 -7.16 -11.98 -5.74
N ILE A 250 -8.45 -12.19 -5.47
CA ILE A 250 -9.02 -11.94 -4.15
C ILE A 250 -9.28 -13.28 -3.48
N ARG A 251 -8.45 -13.64 -2.49
CA ARG A 251 -8.51 -14.92 -1.78
C ARG A 251 -9.08 -14.70 -0.38
N ASN A 252 -10.03 -15.52 0.04
CA ASN A 252 -10.54 -15.52 1.40
C ASN A 252 -9.93 -16.68 2.18
N PHE A 253 -9.22 -16.37 3.26
CA PHE A 253 -8.55 -17.32 4.13
C PHE A 253 -9.29 -17.49 5.46
N LYS A 254 -9.25 -18.73 5.97
CA LYS A 254 -9.51 -19.04 7.38
C LYS A 254 -8.18 -19.44 8.01
N VAL A 255 -7.80 -18.77 9.09
CA VAL A 255 -6.53 -19.01 9.80
C VAL A 255 -6.81 -19.40 11.24
N TRP A 256 -6.09 -20.39 11.77
CA TRP A 256 -6.17 -20.80 13.18
C TRP A 256 -4.84 -21.32 13.68
N ILE A 257 -4.68 -21.35 15.01
CA ILE A 257 -3.48 -21.84 15.69
C ILE A 257 -3.80 -23.17 16.36
N ASP A 258 -2.96 -24.18 16.17
CA ASP A 258 -3.08 -25.46 16.87
C ASP A 258 -3.01 -25.27 18.38
N GLY A 259 -3.90 -25.95 19.10
CA GLY A 259 -3.99 -25.88 20.56
C GLY A 259 -4.66 -24.60 21.10
N ILE A 260 -5.11 -23.70 20.22
CA ILE A 260 -5.98 -22.58 20.59
C ILE A 260 -7.36 -22.83 19.99
N ASP A 261 -8.18 -23.57 20.73
CA ASP A 261 -9.51 -23.96 20.29
C ASP A 261 -10.44 -22.75 20.11
N ASN A 262 -11.37 -22.87 19.15
CA ASN A 262 -12.44 -21.91 18.86
C ASN A 262 -12.01 -20.50 18.39
N VAL A 263 -10.72 -20.20 18.27
CA VAL A 263 -10.25 -18.91 17.73
C VAL A 263 -9.88 -19.08 16.25
N THR A 264 -10.66 -18.45 15.38
CA THR A 264 -10.39 -18.46 13.93
C THR A 264 -10.43 -17.05 13.36
N TYR A 265 -9.46 -16.73 12.51
CA TYR A 265 -9.30 -15.44 11.87
C TYR A 265 -9.73 -15.54 10.41
N ARG A 266 -10.57 -14.61 9.97
CA ARG A 266 -10.97 -14.47 8.56
C ARG A 266 -10.16 -13.36 7.94
N ILE A 267 -9.35 -13.71 6.95
CA ILE A 267 -8.41 -12.76 6.33
C ILE A 267 -8.60 -12.82 4.82
N ARG A 268 -8.83 -11.67 4.19
CA ARG A 268 -8.91 -11.55 2.73
C ARG A 268 -7.61 -11.01 2.18
N GLN A 269 -7.00 -11.71 1.24
CA GLN A 269 -5.86 -11.22 0.48
C GLN A 269 -6.32 -10.66 -0.86
N ILE A 270 -6.00 -9.40 -1.14
CA ILE A 270 -6.13 -8.75 -2.44
C ILE A 270 -4.73 -8.73 -3.07
N HIS A 271 -4.48 -9.64 -4.00
CA HIS A 271 -3.19 -9.74 -4.70
C HIS A 271 -3.30 -9.09 -6.08
N TRP A 272 -2.59 -7.98 -6.28
CA TRP A 272 -2.50 -7.29 -7.58
C TRP A 272 -1.61 -8.07 -8.55
N LYS A 273 -2.18 -8.48 -9.70
CA LYS A 273 -1.55 -9.40 -10.66
C LYS A 273 -0.33 -8.82 -11.39
N ASP A 274 -0.39 -7.56 -11.79
CA ASP A 274 0.42 -6.97 -12.86
C ASP A 274 1.03 -5.61 -12.52
N TRP A 275 1.21 -5.25 -11.23
CA TRP A 275 1.95 -4.03 -10.89
C TRP A 275 3.45 -4.21 -11.21
N PRO A 276 4.05 -3.43 -12.13
CA PRO A 276 5.44 -3.62 -12.54
C PRO A 276 6.48 -3.21 -11.48
N ASP A 277 7.66 -3.85 -11.49
CA ASP A 277 8.74 -3.55 -10.51
C ASP A 277 9.37 -2.20 -10.78
N LYS A 278 9.60 -1.43 -9.71
CA LYS A 278 10.16 -0.07 -9.76
C LYS A 278 9.47 0.88 -10.77
N SER A 279 8.24 0.57 -11.15
CA SER A 279 7.42 1.36 -12.09
C SER A 279 5.99 1.44 -11.54
N VAL A 280 5.04 1.83 -12.40
CA VAL A 280 3.63 2.03 -12.08
C VAL A 280 2.72 1.35 -13.12
N PRO A 281 1.49 0.97 -12.73
CA PRO A 281 0.51 0.45 -13.67
C PRO A 281 0.24 1.47 -14.79
N PRO A 282 0.00 1.02 -16.03
CA PRO A 282 -0.24 1.92 -17.16
C PRO A 282 -1.55 2.71 -17.02
N VAL A 283 -2.51 2.16 -16.26
CA VAL A 283 -3.81 2.77 -16.00
C VAL A 283 -4.07 2.91 -14.50
N THR A 284 -4.74 3.99 -14.11
CA THR A 284 -5.05 4.32 -12.71
C THR A 284 -6.34 3.67 -12.19
N THR A 285 -7.17 3.16 -13.09
CA THR A 285 -8.49 2.59 -12.75
C THR A 285 -8.45 1.44 -11.74
N PRO A 286 -7.45 0.54 -11.71
CA PRO A 286 -7.41 -0.49 -10.66
C PRO A 286 -7.10 0.10 -9.28
N VAL A 287 -6.25 1.14 -9.18
CA VAL A 287 -6.02 1.85 -7.90
C VAL A 287 -7.33 2.44 -7.39
N MET A 288 -8.11 3.08 -8.27
CA MET A 288 -9.40 3.66 -7.90
C MET A 288 -10.43 2.63 -7.47
N ARG A 289 -10.51 1.49 -8.16
CA ARG A 289 -11.38 0.37 -7.77
C ARG A 289 -10.96 -0.21 -6.43
N LEU A 290 -9.65 -0.34 -6.17
CA LEU A 290 -9.14 -0.76 -4.87
C LEU A 290 -9.52 0.25 -3.78
N MET A 291 -9.29 1.55 -3.97
CA MET A 291 -9.67 2.59 -3.00
C MET A 291 -11.17 2.59 -2.71
N ARG A 292 -12.02 2.34 -3.71
CA ARG A 292 -13.47 2.16 -3.50
C ARG A 292 -13.76 0.95 -2.62
N ARG A 293 -13.16 -0.21 -2.89
CA ARG A 293 -13.31 -1.42 -2.06
C ARG A 293 -12.87 -1.18 -0.62
N LEU A 294 -11.75 -0.49 -0.42
CA LEU A 294 -11.25 -0.18 0.92
C LEU A 294 -12.17 0.78 1.68
N ARG A 295 -12.87 1.69 0.98
CA ARG A 295 -13.87 2.57 1.60
C ARG A 295 -15.05 1.80 2.18
N ASP A 296 -15.42 0.68 1.58
CA ASP A 296 -16.60 -0.12 1.96
C ASP A 296 -16.33 -1.04 3.17
N LEU A 297 -15.07 -1.15 3.61
CA LEU A 297 -14.67 -1.91 4.80
C LEU A 297 -15.18 -1.29 6.11
N ARG A 298 -15.27 -2.07 7.19
CA ARG A 298 -15.69 -1.56 8.51
C ARG A 298 -14.51 -0.85 9.18
N ALA A 299 -14.75 0.25 9.90
CA ALA A 299 -13.68 1.10 10.42
C ALA A 299 -12.71 0.41 11.40
N ASP A 300 -13.13 -0.69 12.03
CA ASP A 300 -12.32 -1.53 12.92
C ASP A 300 -11.39 -2.51 12.17
N GLU A 301 -11.47 -2.56 10.84
CA GLU A 301 -10.63 -3.44 10.02
C GLU A 301 -9.22 -2.87 9.83
N THR A 302 -8.22 -3.66 10.24
CA THR A 302 -6.79 -3.38 10.01
C THR A 302 -6.37 -3.88 8.63
N ILE A 303 -5.72 -3.01 7.87
CA ILE A 303 -5.20 -3.31 6.54
C ILE A 303 -3.68 -3.45 6.61
N LEU A 304 -3.15 -4.56 6.12
CA LEU A 304 -1.73 -4.73 5.89
C LEU A 304 -1.45 -4.64 4.39
N ALA A 305 -0.43 -3.89 3.99
CA ALA A 305 0.02 -3.79 2.60
C ALA A 305 1.51 -4.11 2.49
N HIS A 306 1.87 -4.95 1.54
CA HIS A 306 3.26 -5.29 1.27
C HIS A 306 3.54 -5.40 -0.23
N CYS A 307 4.81 -5.22 -0.59
CA CYS A 307 5.34 -5.57 -1.89
C CYS A 307 6.59 -6.44 -1.65
N SER A 308 7.71 -6.20 -2.34
CA SER A 308 8.99 -6.85 -2.01
C SER A 308 9.63 -6.22 -0.77
N ALA A 309 10.00 -4.93 -0.84
CA ALA A 309 10.60 -4.19 0.26
C ALA A 309 9.58 -3.48 1.17
N GLY A 310 8.31 -3.41 0.74
CA GLY A 310 7.27 -2.69 1.49
C GLY A 310 7.39 -1.17 1.44
N ILE A 311 8.01 -0.61 0.39
CA ILE A 311 8.25 0.84 0.27
C ILE A 311 7.80 1.45 -1.06
N GLY A 312 8.11 0.82 -2.21
CA GLY A 312 7.79 1.37 -3.54
C GLY A 312 6.29 1.32 -3.84
N ARG A 313 5.82 0.19 -4.37
CA ARG A 313 4.40 -0.05 -4.68
C ARG A 313 3.49 0.16 -3.46
N THR A 314 3.90 -0.35 -2.29
CA THR A 314 3.21 -0.15 -1.01
C THR A 314 3.07 1.33 -0.67
N GLY A 315 4.17 2.08 -0.71
CA GLY A 315 4.15 3.51 -0.42
C GLY A 315 3.30 4.30 -1.42
N THR A 316 3.36 3.96 -2.71
CA THR A 316 2.52 4.59 -3.74
C THR A 316 1.03 4.34 -3.48
N LEU A 317 0.64 3.11 -3.15
CA LEU A 317 -0.75 2.80 -2.82
C LEU A 317 -1.21 3.56 -1.57
N VAL A 318 -0.42 3.51 -0.50
CA VAL A 318 -0.81 4.11 0.79
C VAL A 318 -0.82 5.64 0.70
N ALA A 319 0.12 6.26 -0.02
CA ALA A 319 0.08 7.70 -0.32
C ALA A 319 -1.18 8.08 -1.12
N ALA A 320 -1.59 7.25 -2.09
CA ALA A 320 -2.86 7.48 -2.79
C ALA A 320 -4.06 7.41 -1.82
N VAL A 321 -4.10 6.43 -0.91
CA VAL A 321 -5.15 6.35 0.13
C VAL A 321 -5.15 7.59 1.03
N MET A 322 -3.97 8.05 1.47
CA MET A 322 -3.81 9.28 2.25
C MET A 322 -4.37 10.50 1.51
N LEU A 323 -4.03 10.66 0.22
CA LEU A 323 -4.56 11.73 -0.64
C LEU A 323 -6.09 11.65 -0.77
N PHE A 324 -6.66 10.45 -0.98
CA PHE A 324 -8.11 10.30 -1.10
C PHE A 324 -8.87 10.54 0.20
N SER A 325 -8.22 10.30 1.35
CA SER A 325 -8.78 10.71 2.65
C SER A 325 -8.82 12.24 2.78
N LYS A 326 -7.78 12.95 2.31
CA LYS A 326 -7.75 14.43 2.25
C LYS A 326 -8.84 14.98 1.32
N ILE A 327 -9.01 14.38 0.14
CA ILE A 327 -10.10 14.70 -0.80
C ILE A 327 -11.47 14.50 -0.13
N SER A 328 -11.68 13.37 0.54
CA SER A 328 -12.96 13.05 1.18
C SER A 328 -13.26 13.99 2.36
N ALA A 329 -12.23 14.44 3.07
CA ALA A 329 -12.32 15.40 4.15
C ALA A 329 -12.41 16.87 3.68
N LYS A 330 -12.32 17.14 2.37
CA LYS A 330 -12.20 18.48 1.78
C LYS A 330 -11.04 19.30 2.38
N SER A 331 -9.94 18.63 2.71
CA SER A 331 -8.71 19.29 3.17
C SER A 331 -7.78 19.60 2.00
N ASP A 332 -6.72 20.35 2.28
CA ASP A 332 -5.68 20.64 1.30
C ASP A 332 -5.04 19.36 0.72
N ILE A 333 -4.68 19.39 -0.56
CA ILE A 333 -4.17 18.25 -1.33
C ILE A 333 -2.77 18.60 -1.82
N ASN A 334 -1.78 18.20 -1.02
CA ASN A 334 -0.37 18.36 -1.35
C ASN A 334 0.31 16.98 -1.42
N VAL A 335 0.81 16.60 -2.59
CA VAL A 335 1.47 15.30 -2.82
C VAL A 335 2.84 15.25 -2.16
N TYR A 336 3.61 16.35 -2.19
CA TYR A 336 4.92 16.44 -1.53
C TYR A 336 4.78 16.18 -0.03
N ASP A 337 3.90 16.94 0.64
CA ASP A 337 3.69 16.82 2.08
C ASP A 337 3.15 15.43 2.45
N THR A 338 2.23 14.89 1.65
CA THR A 338 1.68 13.55 1.91
C THR A 338 2.75 12.46 1.82
N VAL A 339 3.69 12.56 0.88
CA VAL A 339 4.80 11.60 0.77
C VAL A 339 5.83 11.81 1.87
N MET A 340 6.08 13.05 2.29
CA MET A 340 6.92 13.36 3.45
C MET A 340 6.33 12.79 4.75
N ASP A 341 5.03 12.99 4.98
CA ASP A 341 4.29 12.43 6.12
C ASP A 341 4.33 10.90 6.13
N LEU A 342 4.23 10.28 4.95
CA LEU A 342 4.34 8.84 4.80
C LEU A 342 5.77 8.36 5.09
N ARG A 343 6.80 9.05 4.57
CA ARG A 343 8.20 8.70 4.80
C ARG A 343 8.64 8.88 6.24
N ARG A 344 8.02 9.82 6.97
CA ARG A 344 8.19 9.96 8.41
C ARG A 344 7.74 8.72 9.18
N GLN A 345 6.86 7.90 8.59
CA GLN A 345 6.32 6.69 9.22
C GLN A 345 6.88 5.39 8.61
N ARG A 346 7.21 5.37 7.32
CA ARG A 346 7.83 4.24 6.62
C ARG A 346 8.98 4.73 5.73
N ALA A 347 10.21 4.49 6.17
CA ALA A 347 11.40 4.97 5.48
C ALA A 347 11.44 4.52 4.01
N GLY A 348 11.81 5.43 3.11
CA GLY A 348 11.92 5.15 1.68
C GLY A 348 10.59 4.91 0.94
N ALA A 349 9.42 5.10 1.58
CA ALA A 349 8.13 4.97 0.93
C ALA A 349 8.02 5.82 -0.35
N VAL A 350 7.39 5.30 -1.41
CA VAL A 350 7.43 5.84 -2.78
C VAL A 350 8.88 5.86 -3.29
N GLN A 351 9.31 4.80 -3.97
CA GLN A 351 10.74 4.51 -4.17
C GLN A 351 11.34 5.16 -5.43
N THR A 352 10.52 5.54 -6.40
CA THR A 352 10.97 6.07 -7.70
C THR A 352 10.25 7.37 -8.06
N GLU A 353 10.86 8.16 -8.93
CA GLU A 353 10.28 9.43 -9.40
C GLU A 353 8.96 9.20 -10.14
N ILE A 354 8.88 8.15 -10.96
CA ILE A 354 7.65 7.84 -11.72
C ILE A 354 6.50 7.46 -10.78
N GLN A 355 6.78 6.81 -9.65
CA GLN A 355 5.78 6.52 -8.61
C GLN A 355 5.26 7.79 -7.94
N TYR A 356 6.12 8.80 -7.72
CA TYR A 356 5.71 10.09 -7.18
C TYR A 356 4.86 10.90 -8.17
N ILE A 357 5.28 10.96 -9.43
CA ILE A 357 4.53 11.64 -10.49
C ILE A 357 3.18 10.93 -10.73
N TYR A 358 3.13 9.61 -10.64
CA TYR A 358 1.90 8.83 -10.76
C TYR A 358 0.85 9.18 -9.71
N LEU A 359 1.24 9.61 -8.50
CA LEU A 359 0.27 10.10 -7.49
C LEU A 359 -0.50 11.33 -7.99
N HIS A 360 0.18 12.25 -8.69
CA HIS A 360 -0.47 13.40 -9.32
C HIS A 360 -1.42 12.96 -10.42
N LYS A 361 -0.99 12.01 -11.26
CA LYS A 361 -1.85 11.43 -12.31
C LYS A 361 -3.11 10.78 -11.74
N ILE A 362 -3.01 10.03 -10.64
CA ILE A 362 -4.17 9.41 -10.00
C ILE A 362 -5.21 10.47 -9.61
N ILE A 363 -4.78 11.60 -9.04
CA ILE A 363 -5.70 12.68 -8.67
C ILE A 363 -6.32 13.31 -9.92
N ILE A 364 -5.52 13.61 -10.96
CA ILE A 364 -6.04 14.19 -12.20
C ILE A 364 -7.08 13.27 -12.85
N ASP A 365 -6.75 11.99 -13.03
CA ASP A 365 -7.65 11.01 -13.62
C ASP A 365 -8.94 10.91 -12.81
N TYR A 366 -8.85 10.93 -11.47
CA TYR A 366 -10.02 10.91 -10.60
C TYR A 366 -10.91 12.12 -10.87
N CYS A 367 -10.32 13.30 -10.96
CA CYS A 367 -11.09 14.50 -11.19
C CYS A 367 -11.73 14.60 -12.58
N LEU A 368 -11.04 14.06 -13.61
CA LEU A 368 -11.63 13.91 -14.95
C LEU A 368 -12.84 12.98 -14.92
N ILE A 369 -12.79 11.89 -14.14
CA ILE A 369 -13.90 10.94 -14.00
C ILE A 369 -15.12 11.58 -13.33
N ILE A 370 -14.92 12.38 -12.28
CA ILE A 370 -16.03 13.06 -11.59
C ILE A 370 -16.49 14.35 -12.28
N ASN A 371 -15.78 14.77 -13.34
CA ASN A 371 -16.07 15.95 -14.15
C ASN A 371 -16.26 17.24 -13.33
N VAL A 372 -15.30 17.55 -12.45
CA VAL A 372 -15.39 18.66 -11.47
C VAL A 372 -14.78 19.98 -11.95
N PHE A 373 -14.39 20.11 -13.21
CA PHE A 373 -13.58 21.24 -13.68
C PHE A 373 -14.24 22.18 -14.67
N SER A 374 -13.71 23.41 -14.73
CA SER A 374 -13.88 24.33 -15.85
C SER A 374 -13.07 23.87 -17.08
N GLU A 375 -13.41 24.36 -18.27
CA GLU A 375 -12.71 24.01 -19.52
C GLU A 375 -11.20 24.37 -19.50
N ALA A 376 -10.83 25.47 -18.84
CA ALA A 376 -9.43 25.87 -18.70
C ALA A 376 -8.62 24.84 -17.89
N ARG A 377 -9.15 24.39 -16.74
CA ARG A 377 -8.51 23.40 -15.87
C ARG A 377 -8.43 22.02 -16.53
N LYS A 378 -9.48 21.65 -17.26
CA LYS A 378 -9.50 20.43 -18.08
C LYS A 378 -8.38 20.43 -19.12
N SER A 379 -8.16 21.56 -19.79
CA SER A 379 -7.06 21.73 -20.76
C SER A 379 -5.68 21.55 -20.10
N SER A 380 -5.46 22.14 -18.92
CA SER A 380 -4.22 21.97 -18.16
C SER A 380 -4.00 20.52 -17.71
N ALA A 381 -5.05 19.84 -17.25
CA ALA A 381 -5.02 18.43 -16.88
C ALA A 381 -4.62 17.52 -18.06
N ILE A 382 -5.19 17.75 -19.25
CA ILE A 382 -4.86 17.00 -20.47
C ILE A 382 -3.39 17.20 -20.86
N LYS A 383 -2.90 18.45 -20.86
CA LYS A 383 -1.48 18.77 -21.14
C LYS A 383 -0.53 18.04 -20.19
N PHE A 384 -0.89 17.93 -18.91
CA PHE A 384 -0.10 17.15 -17.95
C PHE A 384 -0.09 15.67 -18.31
N ILE A 385 -1.26 15.09 -18.63
CA ILE A 385 -1.38 13.67 -18.98
C ILE A 385 -0.56 13.33 -20.22
N GLU A 386 -0.57 14.18 -21.25
CA GLU A 386 0.24 13.99 -22.45
C GLU A 386 1.74 13.94 -22.12
N LYS A 387 2.23 14.93 -21.37
CA LYS A 387 3.64 14.96 -20.91
C LYS A 387 3.97 13.73 -20.06
N TYR A 388 3.08 13.35 -19.15
CA TYR A 388 3.23 12.15 -18.34
C TYR A 388 3.36 10.89 -19.22
N ASN A 389 2.47 10.72 -20.20
CA ASN A 389 2.45 9.55 -21.06
C ASN A 389 3.74 9.47 -21.89
N SER A 390 4.20 10.57 -22.48
CA SER A 390 5.47 10.61 -23.21
C SER A 390 6.66 10.25 -22.31
N TYR A 391 6.66 10.70 -21.06
CA TYR A 391 7.69 10.34 -20.09
C TYR A 391 7.60 8.86 -19.67
N TYR A 392 6.39 8.34 -19.47
CA TYR A 392 6.18 6.93 -19.14
C TYR A 392 6.67 6.01 -20.29
N GLU A 393 6.34 6.35 -21.54
CA GLU A 393 6.80 5.62 -22.72
C GLU A 393 8.32 5.63 -22.86
N SER A 394 8.98 6.75 -22.59
CA SER A 394 10.45 6.81 -22.65
C SER A 394 11.12 5.90 -21.60
N LEU A 395 10.52 5.77 -20.41
CA LEU A 395 10.98 4.82 -19.39
C LEU A 395 10.82 3.35 -19.84
N LEU A 396 9.71 3.03 -20.51
CA LEU A 396 9.50 1.68 -21.06
C LEU A 396 10.53 1.33 -22.13
N GLN A 397 10.84 2.29 -23.02
CA GLN A 397 11.85 2.11 -24.06
C GLN A 397 13.26 1.93 -23.46
N ALA A 398 13.62 2.75 -22.47
CA ALA A 398 14.90 2.64 -21.77
C ALA A 398 15.05 1.29 -21.02
N GLY A 399 13.96 0.77 -20.46
CA GLY A 399 13.96 -0.54 -19.79
C GLY A 399 13.95 -1.76 -20.73
N SER A 400 13.68 -1.55 -22.03
CA SER A 400 13.60 -2.62 -23.04
C SER A 400 14.89 -2.80 -23.84
N GLN A 401 15.86 -1.90 -23.71
CA GLN A 401 17.19 -2.06 -24.30
C GLN A 401 17.91 -3.22 -23.60
N PRO A 402 18.35 -4.28 -24.33
CA PRO A 402 19.17 -5.31 -23.73
C PRO A 402 20.43 -4.66 -23.14
N GLN A 403 20.76 -4.97 -21.89
CA GLN A 403 22.08 -4.69 -21.36
C GLN A 403 23.06 -5.55 -22.17
N ASN A 404 23.54 -5.02 -23.29
CA ASN A 404 24.69 -5.57 -23.98
C ASN A 404 25.84 -5.51 -22.98
N GLY A 405 26.24 -6.68 -22.49
CA GLY A 405 27.40 -6.83 -21.66
C GLY A 405 28.60 -6.26 -22.40
N ASN A 406 29.21 -5.22 -21.83
CA ASN A 406 30.59 -4.89 -22.13
C ASN A 406 31.46 -6.01 -21.56
N LEU A 407 31.60 -7.08 -22.34
CA LEU A 407 32.83 -7.87 -22.39
C LEU A 407 33.88 -6.96 -23.04
N LEU A 408 34.59 -6.19 -22.23
CA LEU A 408 35.90 -5.68 -22.59
C LEU A 408 36.94 -6.59 -21.95
N HIS A 409 37.37 -7.56 -22.75
CA HIS A 409 38.76 -8.00 -22.78
C HIS A 409 39.68 -6.78 -22.81
N ASN A 410 40.65 -6.68 -21.89
CA ASN A 410 42.08 -6.71 -22.22
C ASN A 410 42.99 -6.30 -21.04
N PHE A 411 43.99 -7.18 -20.83
CA PHE A 411 45.25 -7.11 -20.07
C PHE A 411 45.20 -7.09 -18.54
#